data_AF-A0AAW4UA21-F1
#
_entry.id   AF-A0AAW4UA21-F1
#
_cell.length_a   1.000
_cell.length_b   1.000
_cell.length_c   1.000
_cell.angle_alpha   90.00
_cell.angle_beta   90.00
_cell.angle_gamma   90.00
#
_symmetry.space_group_name_H-M   'P 1'
#
loop_
_entity.id
_entity.type
_entity.pdbx_description
1 polymer ?
#
loop_
_entity_poly.entity_id
_entity_poly.type
_entity_poly.pdbx_seq_one_letter_code
_entity_poly.pdbx_strand_id
1 'polypeptide(L)'
;MNGKIAAILILAVLMINSYQIANANENTTVNEIKQDITKLNEHKDNKNYDVEQAVAKLYEKISDLEAKLEVEVDLATKDKDAKITDLQTKLDNITKEKQSVKEYLNNLKQNPPENKVNELPKLTYDAPKQTTKDYVILPPNSSRANNYIQDGKNAQGYARMVFSYGPEQVYKIYCKIGYLTDIKFKDNEKITYVGGGDTAQWLIDHATVENTSHLYVKPIANNISTNVIVNTDTGHIYQILLNSGDWFNPMVSWSYGNEDDIQKQIKQSMDNAYIEKDNIKPENINFNYKIKGNKNIDFMPTAVFNDKRKTYIKFKELDTLPVLFIKDKDKKLILANYKTSNNTFIVETIFDEAILKSANEEVTITRKD
;
A
#
# COMPACT_ATOMS: atom_id res chain seq x y z
N MET A 1 22.52 68.52 2.17
CA MET A 1 21.41 67.89 2.93
C MET A 1 20.59 66.95 2.04
N ASN A 2 20.12 67.41 0.87
CA ASN A 2 19.23 66.63 -0.02
C ASN A 2 19.76 65.27 -0.50
N GLY A 3 21.07 65.12 -0.73
CA GLY A 3 21.64 63.83 -1.18
C GLY A 3 21.63 62.73 -0.10
N LYS A 4 21.82 63.09 1.18
CA LYS A 4 21.76 62.12 2.29
C LYS A 4 20.33 61.64 2.51
N ILE A 5 19.36 62.54 2.44
CA ILE A 5 17.93 62.22 2.58
C ILE A 5 17.47 61.29 1.44
N ALA A 6 17.88 61.55 0.20
CA ALA A 6 17.55 60.69 -0.94
C ALA A 6 18.14 59.26 -0.81
N ALA A 7 19.39 59.12 -0.35
CA ALA A 7 20.01 57.82 -0.14
C ALA A 7 19.27 56.99 0.93
N ILE A 8 18.81 57.65 2.00
CA ILE A 8 18.03 57.03 3.09
C ILE A 8 16.70 56.51 2.58
N LEU A 9 15.99 57.33 1.80
CA LEU A 9 14.70 56.96 1.23
C LEU A 9 14.84 55.75 0.28
N ILE A 10 15.90 55.70 -0.52
CA ILE A 10 16.17 54.56 -1.42
C ILE A 10 16.47 53.29 -0.61
N LEU A 11 17.33 53.38 0.41
CA LEU A 11 17.65 52.24 1.27
C LEU A 11 16.38 51.73 1.98
N ALA A 12 15.58 52.63 2.55
CA ALA A 12 14.34 52.28 3.24
C ALA A 12 13.34 51.55 2.32
N VAL A 13 13.17 52.01 1.08
CA VAL A 13 12.27 51.36 0.10
C VAL A 13 12.76 49.96 -0.28
N LEU A 14 14.07 49.76 -0.48
CA LEU A 14 14.65 48.45 -0.77
C LEU A 14 14.42 47.47 0.38
N MET A 15 14.61 47.91 1.63
CA MET A 15 14.48 47.06 2.82
C MET A 15 13.03 46.68 3.10
N ILE A 16 12.08 47.61 2.88
CA ILE A 16 10.65 47.34 2.97
C ILE A 16 10.21 46.24 1.99
N ASN A 17 10.68 46.31 0.75
CA ASN A 17 10.34 45.31 -0.27
C ASN A 17 10.88 43.92 0.11
N SER A 18 12.12 43.84 0.60
CA SER A 18 12.72 42.58 1.07
C SER A 18 11.95 41.96 2.24
N TYR A 19 11.51 42.76 3.22
CA TYR A 19 10.76 42.27 4.38
C TYR A 19 9.34 41.81 4.04
N GLN A 20 8.65 42.48 3.10
CA GLN A 20 7.34 42.05 2.60
C GLN A 20 7.40 40.72 1.83
N ILE A 21 8.50 40.45 1.12
CA ILE A 21 8.71 39.16 0.44
C ILE A 21 8.90 38.03 1.46
N ALA A 22 9.51 38.32 2.62
CA ALA A 22 9.70 37.34 3.70
C ALA A 22 8.40 37.07 4.48
N ASN A 23 7.54 38.07 4.68
CA ASN A 23 6.28 37.96 5.43
C ASN A 23 5.08 38.40 4.58
N ALA A 24 4.33 37.43 4.05
CA ALA A 24 3.20 37.66 3.14
C ALA A 24 1.93 38.24 3.82
N ASN A 25 1.92 38.49 5.13
CA ASN A 25 0.75 38.97 5.88
C ASN A 25 1.05 40.27 6.65
N GLU A 26 0.02 41.13 6.75
CA GLU A 26 0.04 42.55 7.18
C GLU A 26 1.06 42.93 8.25
N ASN A 27 2.02 43.77 7.85
CA ASN A 27 3.12 44.17 8.72
C ASN A 27 2.98 45.64 9.16
N THR A 28 2.37 45.84 10.34
CA THR A 28 2.07 47.15 10.94
C THR A 28 3.30 48.07 10.98
N THR A 29 4.47 47.54 11.32
CA THR A 29 5.75 48.28 11.38
C THR A 29 6.16 48.85 10.02
N VAL A 30 5.97 48.08 8.93
CA VAL A 30 6.28 48.54 7.57
C VAL A 30 5.33 49.67 7.15
N ASN A 31 4.05 49.54 7.52
CA ASN A 31 3.06 50.56 7.22
C ASN A 31 3.35 51.87 7.98
N GLU A 32 3.80 51.78 9.23
CA GLU A 32 4.27 52.94 9.99
C GLU A 32 5.49 53.61 9.36
N ILE A 33 6.51 52.83 8.94
CA ILE A 33 7.69 53.37 8.26
C ILE A 33 7.30 54.06 6.94
N LYS A 34 6.38 53.47 6.16
CA LYS A 34 5.84 54.10 4.94
C LYS A 34 5.15 55.43 5.24
N GLN A 35 4.36 55.50 6.31
CA GLN A 35 3.70 56.74 6.74
C GLN A 35 4.73 57.80 7.19
N ASP A 36 5.76 57.41 7.93
CA ASP A 36 6.83 58.30 8.38
C ASP A 36 7.64 58.85 7.19
N ILE A 37 7.89 58.03 6.17
CA ILE A 37 8.52 58.44 4.90
C ILE A 37 7.64 59.46 4.15
N THR A 38 6.33 59.22 4.06
CA THR A 38 5.39 60.14 3.41
C THR A 38 5.41 61.50 4.10
N LYS A 39 5.30 61.52 5.45
CA LYS A 39 5.38 62.75 6.24
C LYS A 39 6.70 63.49 6.05
N LEU A 40 7.82 62.76 6.04
CA LEU A 40 9.15 63.32 5.77
C LEU A 40 9.24 63.97 4.38
N ASN A 41 8.70 63.31 3.35
CA ASN A 41 8.69 63.83 1.98
C ASN A 41 7.81 65.08 1.83
N GLU A 42 6.67 65.13 2.51
CA GLU A 42 5.76 66.28 2.52
C GLU A 42 6.38 67.50 3.25
N HIS A 43 7.14 67.27 4.31
CA HIS A 43 7.68 68.32 5.18
C HIS A 43 9.15 68.65 4.91
N LYS A 44 9.78 68.05 3.89
CA LYS A 44 11.21 68.21 3.59
C LYS A 44 11.66 69.66 3.36
N ASP A 45 10.74 70.52 2.90
CA ASP A 45 10.99 71.94 2.61
C ASP A 45 10.38 72.87 3.70
N ASN A 46 9.76 72.31 4.74
CA ASN A 46 9.12 73.05 5.83
C ASN A 46 10.15 73.41 6.91
N LYS A 47 10.45 74.71 7.05
CA LYS A 47 11.43 75.22 8.03
C LYS A 47 11.05 75.01 9.51
N ASN A 48 9.78 74.73 9.80
CA ASN A 48 9.28 74.48 11.16
C ASN A 48 9.21 72.98 11.51
N TYR A 49 9.64 72.09 10.60
CA TYR A 49 9.64 70.66 10.81
C TYR A 49 11.07 70.17 11.08
N ASP A 50 11.25 69.42 12.18
CA ASP A 50 12.55 68.85 12.55
C ASP A 50 12.82 67.58 11.71
N VAL A 51 13.31 67.83 10.49
CA VAL A 51 13.67 66.77 9.53
C VAL A 51 14.77 65.87 10.11
N GLU A 52 15.72 66.41 10.87
CA GLU A 52 16.85 65.63 11.40
C GLU A 52 16.41 64.63 12.46
N GLN A 53 15.56 65.06 13.41
CA GLN A 53 15.00 64.16 14.41
C GLN A 53 14.09 63.10 13.80
N ALA A 54 13.27 63.47 12.80
CA ALA A 54 12.39 62.53 12.11
C ALA A 54 13.18 61.49 11.29
N VAL A 55 14.28 61.90 10.64
CA VAL A 55 15.20 60.98 9.96
C VAL A 55 15.90 60.05 10.95
N ALA A 56 16.35 60.55 12.11
CA ALA A 56 16.99 59.72 13.13
C ALA A 56 16.07 58.62 13.67
N LYS A 57 14.79 58.95 13.94
CA LYS A 57 13.78 57.97 14.35
C LYS A 57 13.49 56.94 13.26
N LEU A 58 13.47 57.37 11.99
CA LEU A 58 13.29 56.46 10.87
C LEU A 58 14.43 55.45 10.77
N TYR A 59 15.68 55.91 10.97
CA TYR A 59 16.85 55.04 10.99
C TYR A 59 16.80 53.98 12.10
N GLU A 60 16.41 54.36 13.30
CA GLU A 60 16.26 53.43 14.43
C GLU A 60 15.24 52.32 14.10
N LYS A 61 14.06 52.71 13.59
CA LYS A 61 13.03 51.76 13.15
C LYS A 61 13.49 50.82 12.04
N ILE A 62 14.28 51.32 11.09
CA ILE A 62 14.83 50.51 9.99
C ILE A 62 15.88 49.53 10.53
N SER A 63 16.77 49.97 11.41
CA SER A 63 17.79 49.12 12.03
C SER A 63 17.17 47.99 12.87
N ASP A 64 16.08 48.27 13.58
CA ASP A 64 15.35 47.24 14.32
C ASP A 64 14.67 46.22 13.40
N LEU A 65 14.16 46.68 12.26
CA LEU A 65 13.54 45.82 11.26
C LEU A 65 14.58 44.92 10.58
N GLU A 66 15.78 45.44 10.32
CA GLU A 66 16.93 44.71 9.81
C GLU A 66 17.33 43.56 10.74
N ALA A 67 17.54 43.86 12.02
CA ALA A 67 17.91 42.86 13.01
C ALA A 67 16.85 41.75 13.14
N LYS A 68 15.56 42.10 13.08
CA LYS A 68 14.47 41.12 13.11
C LYS A 68 14.43 40.26 11.84
N LEU A 69 14.60 40.87 10.67
CA LEU A 69 14.64 40.14 9.41
C LEU A 69 15.79 39.15 9.37
N GLU A 70 16.98 39.52 9.85
CA GLU A 70 18.15 38.63 9.88
C GLU A 70 17.90 37.39 10.74
N VAL A 71 17.34 37.56 11.94
CA VAL A 71 17.00 36.45 12.84
C VAL A 71 15.92 35.55 12.25
N GLU A 72 14.90 36.14 11.63
CA GLU A 72 13.78 35.38 11.04
C GLU A 72 14.20 34.59 9.79
N VAL A 73 15.05 35.18 8.94
CA VAL A 73 15.65 34.49 7.80
C VAL A 73 16.50 33.31 8.27
N ASP A 74 17.34 33.48 9.29
CA ASP A 74 18.20 32.42 9.84
C ASP A 74 17.38 31.25 10.41
N LEU A 75 16.32 31.56 11.17
CA LEU A 75 15.39 30.55 11.70
C LEU A 75 14.66 29.80 10.58
N ALA A 76 14.19 30.51 9.55
CA ALA A 76 13.49 29.90 8.42
C ALA A 76 14.41 29.03 7.55
N THR A 77 15.68 29.42 7.36
CA THR A 77 16.68 28.58 6.68
C THR A 77 16.99 27.33 7.49
N LYS A 78 17.15 27.46 8.81
CA LYS A 78 17.46 26.32 9.69
C LYS A 78 16.32 25.28 9.75
N ASP A 79 15.06 25.72 9.78
CA ASP A 79 13.90 24.82 9.71
C ASP A 79 13.80 24.08 8.36
N LYS A 80 14.09 24.78 7.26
CA LYS A 80 14.14 24.17 5.92
C LYS A 80 15.28 23.16 5.80
N ASP A 81 16.47 23.47 6.32
CA ASP A 81 17.62 22.55 6.31
C ASP A 81 17.35 21.30 7.16
N ALA A 82 16.69 21.45 8.30
CA ALA A 82 16.26 20.32 9.13
C ALA A 82 15.27 19.41 8.40
N LYS A 83 14.27 19.99 7.71
CA LYS A 83 13.31 19.24 6.87
C LYS A 83 13.98 18.55 5.69
N ILE A 84 14.94 19.21 5.04
CA ILE A 84 15.72 18.60 3.94
C ILE A 84 16.51 17.40 4.46
N THR A 85 17.15 17.52 5.62
CA THR A 85 17.91 16.42 6.25
C THR A 85 17.02 15.23 6.61
N ASP A 86 15.83 15.48 7.17
CA ASP A 86 14.84 14.43 7.46
C ASP A 86 14.34 13.73 6.18
N LEU A 87 14.03 14.50 5.14
CA LEU A 87 13.62 13.96 3.84
C LEU A 87 14.73 13.13 3.17
N GLN A 88 15.99 13.58 3.26
CA GLN A 88 17.15 12.82 2.77
C GLN A 88 17.30 11.50 3.53
N THR A 89 17.16 11.53 4.87
CA THR A 89 17.22 10.32 5.70
C THR A 89 16.11 9.33 5.33
N LYS A 90 14.88 9.82 5.11
CA LYS A 90 13.76 8.99 4.64
C LYS A 90 14.01 8.40 3.26
N LEU A 91 14.56 9.19 2.33
CA LEU A 91 14.90 8.73 0.99
C LEU A 91 15.98 7.64 1.01
N ASP A 92 16.99 7.79 1.85
CA ASP A 92 18.04 6.79 2.04
C ASP A 92 17.48 5.47 2.61
N ASN A 93 16.57 5.56 3.58
CA ASN A 93 15.90 4.39 4.15
C ASN A 93 15.04 3.67 3.10
N ILE A 94 14.22 4.40 2.33
CA ILE A 94 13.41 3.84 1.25
C ILE A 94 14.30 3.19 0.18
N THR A 95 15.45 3.80 -0.13
CA THR A 95 16.41 3.26 -1.11
C THR A 95 17.03 1.96 -0.63
N LYS A 96 17.42 1.89 0.66
CA LYS A 96 17.91 0.66 1.30
C LYS A 96 16.85 -0.44 1.32
N GLU A 97 15.61 -0.10 1.67
CA GLU A 97 14.49 -1.04 1.65
C GLU A 97 14.24 -1.59 0.24
N LYS A 98 14.18 -0.71 -0.76
CA LYS A 98 14.03 -1.11 -2.17
C LYS A 98 15.15 -2.04 -2.62
N GLN A 99 16.39 -1.78 -2.19
CA GLN A 99 17.53 -2.64 -2.50
C GLN A 99 17.42 -4.01 -1.80
N SER A 100 17.01 -4.04 -0.52
CA SER A 100 16.78 -5.29 0.20
C SER A 100 15.66 -6.14 -0.44
N VAL A 101 14.59 -5.49 -0.93
CA VAL A 101 13.50 -6.15 -1.66
C VAL A 101 13.99 -6.68 -3.00
N LYS A 102 14.83 -5.92 -3.71
CA LYS A 102 15.43 -6.35 -4.97
C LYS A 102 16.37 -7.55 -4.78
N GLU A 103 17.18 -7.55 -3.72
CA GLU A 103 18.05 -8.67 -3.36
C GLU A 103 17.23 -9.90 -2.96
N TYR A 104 16.15 -9.71 -2.19
CA TYR A 104 15.20 -10.78 -1.86
C TYR A 104 14.55 -11.38 -3.11
N LEU A 105 14.07 -10.54 -4.04
CA LEU A 105 13.52 -10.98 -5.33
C LEU A 105 14.55 -11.71 -6.18
N ASN A 106 15.81 -11.28 -6.16
CA ASN A 106 16.88 -11.94 -6.91
C ASN A 106 17.23 -13.31 -6.30
N ASN A 107 17.27 -13.39 -4.97
CA ASN A 107 17.44 -14.67 -4.25
C ASN A 107 16.29 -15.64 -4.51
N LEU A 108 15.04 -15.16 -4.55
CA LEU A 108 13.88 -15.99 -4.91
C LEU A 108 13.95 -16.51 -6.36
N LYS A 109 14.57 -15.76 -7.28
CA LYS A 109 14.76 -16.20 -8.67
C LYS A 109 15.88 -17.22 -8.83
N GLN A 110 16.96 -17.08 -8.07
CA GLN A 110 18.13 -17.96 -8.16
C GLN A 110 17.97 -19.22 -7.32
N ASN A 111 17.35 -19.10 -6.15
CA ASN A 111 17.02 -20.18 -5.22
C ASN A 111 15.51 -20.11 -4.92
N PRO A 112 14.66 -20.56 -5.86
CA PRO A 112 13.25 -20.73 -5.56
C PRO A 112 13.14 -21.67 -4.36
N PRO A 113 12.39 -21.31 -3.30
CA PRO A 113 12.19 -22.22 -2.18
C PRO A 113 11.62 -23.54 -2.73
N GLU A 114 12.21 -24.67 -2.33
CA GLU A 114 11.60 -25.99 -2.53
C GLU A 114 10.31 -26.06 -1.73
N ASN A 115 9.23 -25.53 -2.32
CA ASN A 115 7.89 -25.79 -1.84
C ASN A 115 7.57 -27.24 -2.21
N LYS A 116 7.50 -28.11 -1.21
CA LYS A 116 6.42 -29.10 -1.22
C LYS A 116 5.14 -28.31 -1.35
N VAL A 117 4.62 -28.31 -2.58
CA VAL A 117 3.43 -27.60 -3.02
C VAL A 117 2.27 -28.00 -2.11
N ASN A 118 1.99 -27.20 -1.08
CA ASN A 118 0.60 -26.91 -0.77
C ASN A 118 0.18 -25.98 -1.90
N GLU A 119 -0.52 -26.53 -2.89
CA GLU A 119 -1.00 -25.75 -4.03
C GLU A 119 -1.67 -24.50 -3.47
N LEU A 120 -1.20 -23.31 -3.86
CA LEU A 120 -2.01 -22.09 -3.75
C LEU A 120 -3.39 -22.47 -4.28
N PRO A 121 -4.49 -22.12 -3.57
CA PRO A 121 -5.82 -22.48 -4.04
C PRO A 121 -5.94 -22.01 -5.48
N LYS A 122 -6.21 -22.94 -6.39
CA LYS A 122 -6.43 -22.57 -7.79
C LYS A 122 -7.59 -21.58 -7.80
N LEU A 123 -7.42 -20.47 -8.51
CA LEU A 123 -8.49 -19.53 -8.72
C LEU A 123 -9.59 -20.27 -9.48
N THR A 124 -10.74 -20.47 -8.85
CA THR A 124 -11.85 -21.21 -9.44
C THR A 124 -13.07 -20.31 -9.48
N TYR A 125 -13.60 -20.13 -10.67
CA TYR A 125 -14.89 -19.52 -10.89
C TYR A 125 -15.97 -20.60 -10.76
N ASP A 126 -16.75 -20.56 -9.68
CA ASP A 126 -17.88 -21.46 -9.52
C ASP A 126 -18.92 -21.16 -10.61
N ALA A 127 -19.41 -22.20 -11.28
CA ALA A 127 -20.63 -22.10 -12.06
C ALA A 127 -21.78 -21.68 -11.12
N PRO A 128 -22.72 -20.83 -11.57
CA PRO A 128 -23.81 -20.37 -10.73
C PRO A 128 -24.55 -21.57 -10.12
N LYS A 129 -24.73 -21.58 -8.79
CA LYS A 129 -25.50 -22.62 -8.11
C LYS A 129 -26.93 -22.59 -8.67
N GLN A 130 -27.34 -23.68 -9.32
CA GLN A 130 -28.69 -23.86 -9.83
C GLN A 130 -29.70 -23.72 -8.69
N THR A 131 -30.44 -22.62 -8.66
CA THR A 131 -31.64 -22.49 -7.83
C THR A 131 -32.88 -22.59 -8.70
N THR A 132 -33.07 -23.71 -9.40
CA THR A 132 -34.38 -24.23 -9.84
C THR A 132 -34.17 -25.56 -10.58
N LYS A 133 -35.07 -26.52 -10.36
CA LYS A 133 -34.98 -27.89 -10.89
C LYS A 133 -35.37 -28.06 -12.36
N ASP A 134 -35.73 -27.00 -13.07
CA ASP A 134 -36.25 -27.09 -14.42
C ASP A 134 -35.53 -26.09 -15.32
N TYR A 135 -34.42 -26.54 -15.92
CA TYR A 135 -33.86 -26.19 -17.24
C TYR A 135 -32.42 -26.73 -17.27
N VAL A 136 -32.27 -27.95 -17.76
CA VAL A 136 -30.97 -28.60 -17.95
C VAL A 136 -30.25 -27.94 -19.13
N ILE A 137 -29.20 -27.17 -18.84
CA ILE A 137 -27.98 -27.19 -19.64
C ILE A 137 -26.83 -27.39 -18.66
N LEU A 138 -26.17 -28.54 -18.78
CA LEU A 138 -25.00 -28.94 -18.00
C LEU A 138 -23.85 -27.92 -18.21
N PRO A 139 -23.17 -27.43 -17.16
CA PRO A 139 -21.84 -26.86 -17.35
C PRO A 139 -20.88 -27.99 -17.77
N PRO A 140 -20.21 -27.92 -18.93
CA PRO A 140 -19.16 -28.88 -19.27
C PRO A 140 -17.98 -28.68 -18.30
N ASN A 141 -17.39 -29.81 -17.92
CA ASN A 141 -16.23 -29.96 -17.04
C ASN A 141 -15.21 -28.80 -17.08
N SER A 142 -14.78 -28.42 -15.88
CA SER A 142 -13.83 -27.39 -15.46
C SER A 142 -12.39 -27.51 -16.01
N SER A 143 -12.23 -27.74 -17.31
CA SER A 143 -10.88 -27.95 -17.89
C SER A 143 -10.70 -27.48 -19.34
N ARG A 144 -11.71 -26.85 -19.96
CA ARG A 144 -11.60 -26.31 -21.34
C ARG A 144 -12.27 -24.94 -21.41
N ALA A 145 -11.48 -23.91 -21.71
CA ALA A 145 -11.82 -22.53 -22.07
C ALA A 145 -13.29 -22.10 -21.90
N ASN A 146 -13.52 -21.17 -20.97
CA ASN A 146 -14.82 -20.52 -20.66
C ASN A 146 -15.30 -19.61 -21.81
N ASN A 147 -15.55 -20.18 -23.00
CA ASN A 147 -15.86 -19.44 -24.24
C ASN A 147 -17.37 -19.34 -24.55
N TYR A 148 -18.26 -19.47 -23.55
CA TYR A 148 -19.71 -19.28 -23.78
C TYR A 148 -20.13 -17.85 -23.38
N ILE A 149 -21.37 -17.43 -23.67
CA ILE A 149 -21.92 -16.14 -23.22
C ILE A 149 -22.84 -16.43 -22.03
N GLN A 150 -22.66 -15.75 -20.90
CA GLN A 150 -23.60 -15.83 -19.79
C GLN A 150 -24.80 -14.93 -20.09
N ASP A 151 -25.99 -15.52 -20.17
CA ASP A 151 -27.20 -14.82 -20.61
C ASP A 151 -28.08 -14.39 -19.42
N GLY A 152 -28.33 -13.08 -19.32
CA GLY A 152 -29.16 -12.46 -18.29
C GLY A 152 -30.63 -12.85 -18.33
N LYS A 153 -31.11 -13.45 -19.43
CA LYS A 153 -32.49 -13.97 -19.57
C LYS A 153 -32.86 -14.98 -18.48
N ASN A 154 -31.86 -15.66 -17.90
CA ASN A 154 -32.04 -16.62 -16.81
C ASN A 154 -32.62 -16.00 -15.52
N ALA A 155 -32.62 -14.66 -15.38
CA ALA A 155 -33.24 -13.96 -14.25
C ALA A 155 -34.70 -13.51 -14.50
N GLN A 156 -35.35 -13.93 -15.58
CA GLN A 156 -36.77 -13.62 -15.79
C GLN A 156 -37.63 -14.09 -14.60
N GLY A 157 -38.18 -13.13 -13.84
CA GLY A 157 -38.93 -13.37 -12.61
C GLY A 157 -38.21 -12.97 -11.31
N TYR A 158 -36.93 -12.59 -11.36
CA TYR A 158 -36.13 -12.14 -10.22
C TYR A 158 -35.72 -10.68 -10.36
N ALA A 159 -35.57 -9.97 -9.23
CA ALA A 159 -35.16 -8.57 -9.22
C ALA A 159 -33.66 -8.36 -9.51
N ARG A 160 -32.82 -9.37 -9.26
CA ARG A 160 -31.36 -9.31 -9.41
C ARG A 160 -30.85 -10.48 -10.24
N MET A 161 -30.01 -10.19 -11.22
CA MET A 161 -29.20 -11.16 -11.96
C MET A 161 -27.79 -11.22 -11.36
N VAL A 162 -27.29 -12.42 -11.05
CA VAL A 162 -25.93 -12.63 -10.55
C VAL A 162 -25.18 -13.51 -11.55
N PHE A 163 -24.14 -12.95 -12.17
CA PHE A 163 -23.22 -13.68 -13.04
C PHE A 163 -22.04 -14.25 -12.26
N SER A 164 -21.39 -15.27 -12.80
CA SER A 164 -20.09 -15.71 -12.29
C SER A 164 -18.99 -14.97 -13.04
N TYR A 165 -18.14 -14.23 -12.33
CA TYR A 165 -17.04 -13.50 -12.96
C TYR A 165 -16.06 -14.48 -13.65
N GLY A 166 -15.41 -14.04 -14.72
CA GLY A 166 -14.42 -14.79 -15.46
C GLY A 166 -13.70 -13.86 -16.46
N PRO A 167 -12.36 -13.93 -16.58
CA PRO A 167 -11.58 -12.92 -17.28
C PRO A 167 -11.79 -12.90 -18.81
N GLU A 168 -12.27 -14.00 -19.38
CA GLU A 168 -12.50 -14.15 -20.84
C GLU A 168 -14.00 -14.33 -21.16
N GLN A 169 -14.86 -13.94 -20.23
CA GLN A 169 -16.29 -14.20 -20.29
C GLN A 169 -17.06 -12.98 -20.81
N VAL A 170 -18.03 -13.21 -21.69
CA VAL A 170 -18.99 -12.18 -22.14
C VAL A 170 -20.31 -12.32 -21.38
N TYR A 171 -20.87 -11.20 -20.95
CA TYR A 171 -22.10 -11.10 -20.15
C TYR A 171 -23.19 -10.40 -20.93
N LYS A 172 -24.28 -11.09 -21.22
CA LYS A 172 -25.40 -10.51 -21.96
C LYS A 172 -26.48 -10.00 -21.00
N ILE A 173 -26.76 -8.70 -21.07
CA ILE A 173 -27.68 -7.99 -20.18
C ILE A 173 -28.83 -7.42 -21.01
N TYR A 174 -30.04 -7.51 -20.46
CA TYR A 174 -31.24 -6.95 -21.07
C TYR A 174 -31.61 -5.62 -20.43
N CYS A 175 -31.91 -4.64 -21.26
CA CYS A 175 -32.38 -3.31 -20.87
C CYS A 175 -33.74 -3.02 -21.52
N LYS A 176 -34.45 -2.00 -21.04
CA LYS A 176 -35.75 -1.62 -21.59
C LYS A 176 -35.88 -0.11 -21.66
N ILE A 177 -36.47 0.41 -22.74
CA ILE A 177 -36.74 1.85 -22.87
C ILE A 177 -37.57 2.33 -21.69
N GLY A 178 -37.17 3.47 -21.11
CA GLY A 178 -37.87 4.09 -19.98
C GLY A 178 -37.50 3.49 -18.62
N TYR A 179 -36.65 2.45 -18.59
CA TYR A 179 -36.14 1.83 -17.37
C TYR A 179 -34.62 1.99 -17.30
N LEU A 180 -34.10 2.02 -16.09
CA LEU A 180 -32.67 2.07 -15.80
C LEU A 180 -32.22 0.69 -15.31
N THR A 181 -31.14 0.16 -15.89
CA THR A 181 -30.47 -1.05 -15.39
C THR A 181 -29.27 -0.63 -14.55
N ASP A 182 -29.23 -1.06 -13.28
CA ASP A 182 -28.10 -0.88 -12.38
C ASP A 182 -27.16 -2.09 -12.45
N ILE A 183 -25.88 -1.85 -12.70
CA ILE A 183 -24.82 -2.86 -12.79
C ILE A 183 -23.81 -2.58 -11.68
N LYS A 184 -23.85 -3.40 -10.63
CA LYS A 184 -22.97 -3.33 -9.47
C LYS A 184 -21.72 -4.18 -9.69
N PHE A 185 -20.53 -3.57 -9.59
CA PHE A 185 -19.24 -4.27 -9.64
C PHE A 185 -18.81 -4.80 -8.27
N LYS A 186 -17.61 -5.41 -8.19
CA LYS A 186 -17.07 -5.93 -6.94
C LYS A 186 -17.00 -4.83 -5.88
N ASP A 187 -17.19 -5.21 -4.62
CA ASP A 187 -17.02 -4.27 -3.52
C ASP A 187 -15.54 -3.84 -3.42
N ASN A 188 -15.31 -2.55 -3.16
CA ASN A 188 -13.99 -1.91 -3.14
C ASN A 188 -13.26 -1.84 -4.50
N GLU A 189 -13.99 -1.99 -5.61
CA GLU A 189 -13.45 -1.86 -6.96
C GLU A 189 -13.88 -0.55 -7.62
N LYS A 190 -12.93 0.11 -8.30
CA LYS A 190 -13.13 1.39 -8.98
C LYS A 190 -13.08 1.22 -10.48
N ILE A 191 -14.07 1.78 -11.16
CA ILE A 191 -14.08 1.85 -12.62
C ILE A 191 -12.98 2.82 -13.08
N THR A 192 -12.09 2.34 -13.93
CA THR A 192 -11.02 3.14 -14.55
C THR A 192 -11.35 3.52 -15.98
N TYR A 193 -12.15 2.70 -16.66
CA TYR A 193 -12.57 2.94 -18.04
C TYR A 193 -13.94 2.34 -18.32
N VAL A 194 -14.74 3.06 -19.12
CA VAL A 194 -15.99 2.59 -19.71
C VAL A 194 -15.98 2.97 -21.18
N GLY A 195 -16.25 2.01 -22.07
CA GLY A 195 -16.41 2.26 -23.50
C GLY A 195 -17.56 1.46 -24.08
N GLY A 196 -18.41 2.10 -24.87
CA GLY A 196 -19.52 1.46 -25.60
C GLY A 196 -19.32 1.52 -27.11
N GLY A 197 -19.85 0.53 -27.84
CA GLY A 197 -19.79 0.52 -29.31
C GLY A 197 -20.70 1.57 -29.97
N ASP A 198 -21.98 1.58 -29.59
CA ASP A 198 -22.97 2.55 -30.05
C ASP A 198 -23.47 3.38 -28.85
N THR A 199 -22.75 4.45 -28.53
CA THR A 199 -23.11 5.34 -27.41
C THR A 199 -24.19 6.35 -27.78
N ALA A 200 -24.54 6.48 -29.06
CA ALA A 200 -25.60 7.38 -29.50
C ALA A 200 -26.98 6.83 -29.08
N GLN A 201 -27.15 5.50 -29.10
CA GLN A 201 -28.40 4.85 -28.73
C GLN A 201 -28.44 4.31 -27.29
N TRP A 202 -27.33 4.45 -26.56
CA TRP A 202 -27.15 3.92 -25.22
C TRP A 202 -26.58 4.98 -24.29
N LEU A 203 -27.40 5.44 -23.36
CA LEU A 203 -26.97 6.34 -22.31
C LEU A 203 -26.35 5.52 -21.19
N ILE A 204 -25.09 5.81 -20.91
CA ILE A 204 -24.28 5.10 -19.92
C ILE A 204 -23.71 6.14 -18.96
N ASP A 205 -23.92 5.92 -17.67
CA ASP A 205 -23.38 6.74 -16.59
C ASP A 205 -22.83 5.84 -15.48
N HIS A 206 -21.95 6.36 -14.64
CA HIS A 206 -21.38 5.58 -13.53
C HIS A 206 -21.25 6.41 -12.26
N ALA A 207 -21.37 5.75 -11.12
CA ALA A 207 -21.17 6.37 -9.81
C ALA A 207 -20.50 5.39 -8.86
N THR A 208 -19.90 5.92 -7.80
CA THR A 208 -19.35 5.12 -6.71
C THR A 208 -20.12 5.41 -5.43
N VAL A 209 -20.67 4.36 -4.81
CA VAL A 209 -21.42 4.41 -3.56
C VAL A 209 -20.72 3.50 -2.56
N GLU A 210 -20.36 4.03 -1.38
CA GLU A 210 -19.68 3.27 -0.31
C GLU A 210 -18.48 2.43 -0.81
N ASN A 211 -17.68 3.02 -1.70
CA ASN A 211 -16.50 2.40 -2.31
C ASN A 211 -16.81 1.23 -3.28
N THR A 212 -18.07 1.06 -3.66
CA THR A 212 -18.49 0.14 -4.73
C THR A 212 -18.93 0.92 -5.96
N SER A 213 -18.41 0.55 -7.12
CA SER A 213 -18.77 1.19 -8.38
C SER A 213 -20.04 0.59 -8.99
N HIS A 214 -20.87 1.46 -9.56
CA HIS A 214 -22.10 1.15 -10.25
C HIS A 214 -22.06 1.74 -11.67
N LEU A 215 -22.57 1.01 -12.65
CA LEU A 215 -22.82 1.48 -14.00
C LEU A 215 -24.33 1.47 -14.28
N TYR A 216 -24.85 2.61 -14.68
CA TYR A 216 -26.25 2.82 -15.02
C TYR A 216 -26.41 2.86 -16.53
N VAL A 217 -27.26 1.99 -17.05
CA VAL A 217 -27.46 1.84 -18.50
C VAL A 217 -28.93 2.06 -18.86
N LYS A 218 -29.16 2.91 -19.86
CA LYS A 218 -30.49 3.20 -20.39
C LYS A 218 -30.49 3.22 -21.93
N PRO A 219 -31.27 2.36 -22.61
CA PRO A 219 -31.44 2.41 -24.06
C PRO A 219 -32.41 3.52 -24.46
N ILE A 220 -32.21 4.11 -25.63
CA ILE A 220 -33.15 5.11 -26.20
C ILE A 220 -34.11 4.51 -27.24
N ALA A 221 -33.80 3.33 -27.77
CA ALA A 221 -34.61 2.61 -28.75
C ALA A 221 -34.80 1.13 -28.34
N ASN A 222 -35.74 0.44 -29.00
CA ASN A 222 -36.08 -0.96 -28.72
C ASN A 222 -35.45 -1.84 -29.80
N ASN A 223 -35.20 -3.11 -29.49
CA ASN A 223 -34.51 -4.05 -30.38
C ASN A 223 -33.13 -3.60 -30.90
N ILE A 224 -32.43 -2.75 -30.14
CA ILE A 224 -31.04 -2.39 -30.36
C ILE A 224 -30.11 -3.26 -29.52
N SER A 225 -28.87 -3.42 -29.97
CA SER A 225 -27.83 -4.13 -29.23
C SER A 225 -26.49 -3.42 -29.39
N THR A 226 -25.66 -3.47 -28.35
CA THR A 226 -24.29 -2.94 -28.40
C THR A 226 -23.40 -3.67 -27.40
N ASN A 227 -22.09 -3.49 -27.52
CA ASN A 227 -21.13 -3.95 -26.53
C ASN A 227 -20.67 -2.79 -25.63
N VAL A 228 -20.38 -3.11 -24.38
CA VAL A 228 -19.76 -2.21 -23.41
C VAL A 228 -18.60 -2.93 -22.74
N ILE A 229 -17.46 -2.28 -22.66
CA ILE A 229 -16.26 -2.77 -21.98
C ILE A 229 -16.02 -1.88 -20.77
N VAL A 230 -15.84 -2.51 -19.61
CA VAL A 230 -15.52 -1.82 -18.35
C VAL A 230 -14.22 -2.40 -17.80
N ASN A 231 -13.26 -1.53 -17.50
CA ASN A 231 -12.02 -1.91 -16.82
C ASN A 231 -11.99 -1.29 -15.44
N THR A 232 -11.33 -1.98 -14.51
CA THR A 232 -11.23 -1.55 -13.11
C THR A 232 -9.82 -1.60 -12.56
N ASP A 233 -9.61 -1.03 -11.37
CA ASP A 233 -8.30 -0.91 -10.72
C ASP A 233 -7.78 -2.23 -10.12
N THR A 234 -8.67 -3.18 -9.85
CA THR A 234 -8.34 -4.54 -9.40
C THR A 234 -7.84 -5.44 -10.54
N GLY A 235 -7.93 -4.98 -11.80
CA GLY A 235 -7.58 -5.73 -12.99
C GLY A 235 -8.73 -6.54 -13.59
N HIS A 236 -9.96 -6.38 -13.09
CA HIS A 236 -11.13 -6.99 -13.71
C HIS A 236 -11.54 -6.27 -15.00
N ILE A 237 -11.95 -7.06 -15.98
CA ILE A 237 -12.43 -6.59 -17.28
C ILE A 237 -13.79 -7.22 -17.54
N TYR A 238 -14.82 -6.40 -17.71
CA TYR A 238 -16.18 -6.85 -17.99
C TYR A 238 -16.51 -6.60 -19.45
N GLN A 239 -16.72 -7.68 -20.20
CA GLN A 239 -17.21 -7.65 -21.58
C GLN A 239 -18.74 -7.83 -21.56
N ILE A 240 -19.48 -6.74 -21.78
CA ILE A 240 -20.94 -6.72 -21.65
C ILE A 240 -21.60 -6.59 -23.02
N LEU A 241 -22.60 -7.42 -23.31
CA LEU A 241 -23.47 -7.31 -24.46
C LEU A 241 -24.85 -6.82 -24.01
N LEU A 242 -25.18 -5.57 -24.32
CA LEU A 242 -26.47 -4.97 -24.00
C LEU A 242 -27.49 -5.27 -25.11
N ASN A 243 -28.70 -5.66 -24.71
CA ASN A 243 -29.83 -5.84 -25.62
C ASN A 243 -31.07 -5.14 -25.07
N SER A 244 -31.69 -4.29 -25.87
CA SER A 244 -32.97 -3.68 -25.48
C SER A 244 -34.14 -4.58 -25.90
N GLY A 245 -35.14 -4.72 -25.04
CA GLY A 245 -36.38 -5.44 -25.35
C GLY A 245 -37.54 -5.02 -24.46
N ASP A 246 -38.61 -5.82 -24.47
CA ASP A 246 -39.81 -5.57 -23.63
C ASP A 246 -39.60 -5.95 -22.16
N TRP A 247 -38.47 -6.59 -21.84
CA TRP A 247 -38.04 -7.02 -20.53
C TRP A 247 -36.60 -6.57 -20.26
N PHE A 248 -36.26 -6.37 -18.98
CA PHE A 248 -34.92 -5.91 -18.56
C PHE A 248 -34.47 -6.56 -17.26
N ASN A 249 -33.16 -6.52 -17.01
CA ASN A 249 -32.55 -6.79 -15.73
C ASN A 249 -32.51 -5.49 -14.91
N PRO A 250 -33.23 -5.37 -13.78
CA PRO A 250 -33.19 -4.15 -12.96
C PRO A 250 -31.86 -3.98 -12.24
N MET A 251 -31.32 -5.06 -11.70
CA MET A 251 -30.04 -5.08 -11.00
C MET A 251 -29.18 -6.25 -11.48
N VAL A 252 -27.91 -5.98 -11.76
CA VAL A 252 -26.91 -6.97 -12.18
C VAL A 252 -25.70 -6.91 -11.25
N SER A 253 -25.15 -8.06 -10.89
CA SER A 253 -23.90 -8.16 -10.13
C SER A 253 -23.13 -9.43 -10.49
N TRP A 254 -21.90 -9.56 -10.00
CA TRP A 254 -21.08 -10.77 -10.16
C TRP A 254 -20.73 -11.43 -8.83
N SER A 255 -20.50 -12.75 -8.88
CA SER A 255 -19.82 -13.54 -7.86
C SER A 255 -18.41 -13.87 -8.32
N TYR A 256 -17.42 -13.77 -7.42
CA TYR A 256 -15.99 -13.87 -7.73
C TYR A 256 -15.35 -15.18 -7.24
N GLY A 257 -16.14 -16.25 -7.07
CA GLY A 257 -15.66 -17.55 -6.61
C GLY A 257 -14.88 -17.46 -5.31
N ASN A 258 -13.66 -18.02 -5.29
CA ASN A 258 -12.76 -18.04 -4.14
C ASN A 258 -11.73 -16.88 -4.10
N GLU A 259 -11.88 -15.85 -4.94
CA GLU A 259 -10.96 -14.71 -4.96
C GLU A 259 -10.81 -14.06 -3.57
N ASP A 260 -11.92 -13.84 -2.87
CA ASP A 260 -11.89 -13.16 -1.57
C ASP A 260 -11.24 -14.03 -0.48
N ASP A 261 -11.36 -15.35 -0.58
CA ASP A 261 -10.72 -16.30 0.33
C ASP A 261 -9.21 -16.37 0.08
N ILE A 262 -8.80 -16.37 -1.18
CA ILE A 262 -7.39 -16.29 -1.57
C ILE A 262 -6.78 -14.97 -1.10
N GLN A 263 -7.47 -13.84 -1.30
CA GLN A 263 -6.98 -12.53 -0.84
C GLN A 263 -6.86 -12.48 0.69
N LYS A 264 -7.82 -13.05 1.43
CA LYS A 264 -7.72 -13.18 2.89
C LYS A 264 -6.54 -14.05 3.30
N GLN A 265 -6.31 -15.18 2.63
CA GLN A 265 -5.19 -16.07 2.95
C GLN A 265 -3.83 -15.42 2.64
N ILE A 266 -3.72 -14.69 1.52
CA ILE A 266 -2.53 -13.91 1.18
C ILE A 266 -2.29 -12.84 2.25
N LYS A 267 -3.32 -12.08 2.62
CA LYS A 267 -3.19 -11.05 3.67
C LYS A 267 -2.78 -11.66 5.01
N GLN A 268 -3.39 -12.77 5.43
CA GLN A 268 -3.02 -13.47 6.67
C GLN A 268 -1.58 -14.00 6.64
N SER A 269 -1.11 -14.53 5.51
CA SER A 269 0.28 -14.99 5.37
C SER A 269 1.27 -13.82 5.38
N MET A 270 0.92 -12.67 4.80
CA MET A 270 1.71 -11.44 4.87
C MET A 270 1.76 -10.86 6.29
N ASP A 271 0.61 -10.80 6.99
CA ASP A 271 0.52 -10.33 8.38
C ASP A 271 1.33 -11.26 9.31
N ASN A 272 1.25 -12.58 9.12
CA ASN A 272 2.05 -13.54 9.88
C ASN A 272 3.55 -13.41 9.60
N ALA A 273 3.95 -13.15 8.35
CA ALA A 273 5.35 -12.91 7.98
C ALA A 273 5.88 -11.60 8.59
N TYR A 274 5.03 -10.58 8.76
CA TYR A 274 5.38 -9.32 9.43
C TYR A 274 5.55 -9.51 10.95
N ILE A 275 4.64 -10.26 11.59
CA ILE A 275 4.71 -10.58 13.03
C ILE A 275 5.95 -11.43 13.39
N GLU A 276 6.42 -12.31 12.49
CA GLU A 276 7.65 -13.08 12.74
C GLU A 276 8.94 -12.25 12.63
N LYS A 277 8.95 -11.15 11.86
CA LYS A 277 10.12 -10.24 11.76
C LYS A 277 10.29 -9.33 12.98
N ASP A 278 9.21 -8.86 13.59
CA ASP A 278 9.26 -7.87 14.70
C ASP A 278 9.48 -8.48 16.10
N ASN A 279 9.36 -9.81 16.27
CA ASN A 279 9.44 -10.41 17.59
C ASN A 279 10.81 -10.99 17.99
N ILE A 280 11.79 -11.08 17.09
CA ILE A 280 13.16 -11.45 17.48
C ILE A 280 13.90 -10.18 17.88
N LYS A 281 13.65 -9.71 19.11
CA LYS A 281 14.44 -8.62 19.68
C LYS A 281 15.85 -9.13 20.00
N PRO A 282 16.93 -8.44 19.59
CA PRO A 282 18.30 -8.89 19.88
C PRO A 282 18.56 -9.17 21.36
N GLU A 283 17.93 -8.42 22.26
CA GLU A 283 18.00 -8.54 23.73
C GLU A 283 17.41 -9.85 24.29
N ASN A 284 16.56 -10.55 23.53
CA ASN A 284 15.93 -11.81 23.96
C ASN A 284 16.65 -13.04 23.40
N ILE A 285 17.70 -12.86 22.60
CA ILE A 285 18.45 -13.96 22.01
C ILE A 285 19.43 -14.54 23.03
N ASN A 286 19.32 -15.84 23.30
CA ASN A 286 20.22 -16.57 24.18
C ASN A 286 20.96 -17.68 23.42
N PHE A 287 22.29 -17.59 23.37
CA PHE A 287 23.19 -18.55 22.70
C PHE A 287 23.79 -19.60 23.65
N ASN A 288 23.30 -19.72 24.90
CA ASN A 288 23.83 -20.63 25.92
C ASN A 288 23.47 -22.09 25.62
N TYR A 289 24.03 -22.64 24.55
CA TYR A 289 23.94 -24.04 24.19
C TYR A 289 25.33 -24.62 24.00
N LYS A 290 25.49 -25.89 24.36
CA LYS A 290 26.65 -26.72 24.11
C LYS A 290 26.28 -27.74 23.04
N ILE A 291 27.08 -27.83 21.99
CA ILE A 291 26.91 -28.81 20.92
C ILE A 291 28.04 -29.85 21.07
N LYS A 292 27.68 -31.14 21.10
CA LYS A 292 28.63 -32.26 21.20
C LYS A 292 28.28 -33.29 20.13
N GLY A 293 29.26 -33.65 19.31
CA GLY A 293 29.11 -34.64 18.24
C GLY A 293 30.35 -34.63 17.34
N ASN A 294 30.35 -35.50 16.33
CA ASN A 294 31.38 -35.51 15.30
C ASN A 294 31.31 -34.20 14.48
N LYS A 295 32.41 -33.45 14.38
CA LYS A 295 32.44 -32.16 13.67
C LYS A 295 32.43 -32.28 12.14
N ASN A 296 32.71 -33.47 11.62
CA ASN A 296 32.89 -33.72 10.19
C ASN A 296 31.61 -34.26 9.50
N ILE A 297 30.46 -34.18 10.18
CA ILE A 297 29.17 -34.61 9.63
C ILE A 297 28.39 -33.40 9.08
N ASP A 298 27.58 -33.64 8.06
CA ASP A 298 26.77 -32.64 7.34
C ASP A 298 25.73 -31.95 8.24
N PHE A 299 25.13 -32.67 9.18
CA PHE A 299 24.12 -32.14 10.09
C PHE A 299 24.68 -31.57 11.41
N MET A 300 25.96 -31.23 11.47
CA MET A 300 26.51 -30.54 12.65
C MET A 300 25.98 -29.09 12.72
N PRO A 301 25.27 -28.69 13.79
CA PRO A 301 24.80 -27.31 13.91
C PRO A 301 25.95 -26.30 13.98
N THR A 302 25.81 -25.20 13.25
CA THR A 302 26.75 -24.07 13.26
C THR A 302 26.42 -23.07 14.37
N ALA A 303 25.14 -22.98 14.77
CA ALA A 303 24.69 -22.17 15.91
C ALA A 303 23.40 -22.74 16.49
N VAL A 304 23.22 -22.60 17.80
CA VAL A 304 21.95 -22.86 18.49
C VAL A 304 21.64 -21.69 19.42
N PHE A 305 20.43 -21.15 19.33
CA PHE A 305 19.97 -20.06 20.17
C PHE A 305 18.46 -20.10 20.38
N ASN A 306 17.94 -19.36 21.36
CA ASN A 306 16.49 -19.20 21.56
C ASN A 306 16.12 -17.71 21.72
N ASP A 307 14.85 -17.35 21.47
CA ASP A 307 14.30 -15.99 21.61
C ASP A 307 13.38 -15.84 22.86
N LYS A 308 13.57 -16.68 23.89
CA LYS A 308 12.64 -16.92 25.02
C LYS A 308 11.29 -17.59 24.68
N ARG A 309 11.02 -17.93 23.41
CA ARG A 309 9.81 -18.68 23.02
C ARG A 309 10.11 -19.90 22.16
N LYS A 310 10.96 -19.75 21.15
CA LYS A 310 11.36 -20.77 20.17
C LYS A 310 12.87 -21.02 20.26
N THR A 311 13.29 -22.23 19.89
CA THR A 311 14.71 -22.58 19.73
C THR A 311 15.06 -22.72 18.25
N TYR A 312 16.17 -22.14 17.84
CA TYR A 312 16.69 -22.11 16.48
C TYR A 312 17.99 -22.92 16.42
N ILE A 313 18.03 -23.93 15.57
CA ILE A 313 19.20 -24.78 15.33
C ILE A 313 19.63 -24.54 13.89
N LYS A 314 20.71 -23.79 13.70
CA LYS A 314 21.21 -23.39 12.38
C LYS A 314 22.26 -24.36 11.88
N PHE A 315 22.19 -24.69 10.60
CA PHE A 315 23.12 -25.55 9.88
C PHE A 315 23.80 -24.75 8.76
N LYS A 316 24.87 -25.29 8.18
CA LYS A 316 25.52 -24.65 7.02
C LYS A 316 24.70 -24.91 5.76
N GLU A 317 24.69 -26.16 5.32
CA GLU A 317 23.89 -26.74 4.24
C GLU A 317 23.59 -28.18 4.66
N LEU A 318 22.36 -28.65 4.45
CA LEU A 318 21.94 -30.00 4.84
C LEU A 318 21.63 -30.81 3.59
N ASP A 319 22.44 -31.84 3.32
CA ASP A 319 22.13 -32.83 2.28
C ASP A 319 21.04 -33.80 2.75
N THR A 320 21.09 -34.16 4.04
CA THR A 320 20.07 -35.01 4.70
C THR A 320 19.53 -34.37 5.96
N LEU A 321 18.22 -34.49 6.19
CA LEU A 321 17.58 -33.95 7.39
C LEU A 321 17.71 -34.94 8.56
N PRO A 322 18.41 -34.60 9.65
CA PRO A 322 18.44 -35.43 10.83
C PRO A 322 17.08 -35.43 11.54
N VAL A 323 16.79 -36.51 12.27
CA VAL A 323 15.65 -36.58 13.18
C VAL A 323 16.00 -35.84 14.47
N LEU A 324 15.17 -34.87 14.86
CA LEU A 324 15.34 -34.11 16.10
C LEU A 324 14.47 -34.70 17.22
N PHE A 325 15.13 -35.11 18.31
CA PHE A 325 14.49 -35.50 19.56
C PHE A 325 14.77 -34.45 20.64
N ILE A 326 13.83 -34.25 21.54
CA ILE A 326 13.99 -33.43 22.75
C ILE A 326 13.85 -34.34 23.96
N LYS A 327 14.63 -34.09 25.02
CA LYS A 327 14.36 -34.71 26.32
C LYS A 327 13.29 -33.94 27.07
N ASP A 328 12.20 -34.62 27.42
CA ASP A 328 11.19 -34.08 28.33
C ASP A 328 11.70 -34.13 29.79
N LYS A 329 10.93 -33.58 30.74
CA LYS A 329 11.23 -33.51 32.18
C LYS A 329 11.59 -34.87 32.79
N ASP A 330 10.99 -35.95 32.28
CA ASP A 330 11.28 -37.34 32.69
C ASP A 330 12.54 -37.94 32.02
N LYS A 331 13.34 -37.13 31.33
CA LYS A 331 14.53 -37.53 30.54
C LYS A 331 14.24 -38.52 29.40
N LYS A 332 12.98 -38.66 29.00
CA LYS A 332 12.57 -39.47 27.83
C LYS A 332 12.74 -38.67 26.55
N LEU A 333 13.18 -39.35 25.49
CA LEU A 333 13.28 -38.76 24.16
C LEU A 333 11.90 -38.74 23.49
N ILE A 334 11.45 -37.53 23.15
CA ILE A 334 10.24 -37.30 22.38
C ILE A 334 10.62 -36.69 21.02
N LEU A 335 9.85 -37.02 19.99
CA LEU A 335 10.03 -36.42 18.68
C LEU A 335 9.70 -34.93 18.76
N ALA A 336 10.60 -34.07 18.29
CA ALA A 336 10.36 -32.63 18.29
C ALA A 336 9.43 -32.25 17.14
N ASN A 337 8.46 -31.38 17.42
CA ASN A 337 7.75 -30.67 16.37
C ASN A 337 8.58 -29.43 15.98
N TYR A 338 8.99 -29.34 14.72
CA TYR A 338 9.80 -28.24 14.22
C TYR A 338 9.43 -27.89 12.78
N LYS A 339 9.75 -26.65 12.41
CA LYS A 339 9.69 -26.15 11.03
C LYS A 339 11.12 -25.96 10.50
N THR A 340 11.30 -26.05 9.20
CA THR A 340 12.60 -25.78 8.57
C THR A 340 12.50 -24.51 7.72
N SER A 341 13.45 -23.59 7.90
CA SER A 341 13.57 -22.38 7.07
C SER A 341 15.04 -21.97 6.99
N ASN A 342 15.56 -21.66 5.80
CA ASN A 342 16.93 -21.19 5.58
C ASN A 342 18.00 -21.99 6.35
N ASN A 343 18.03 -23.31 6.16
CA ASN A 343 18.93 -24.25 6.84
C ASN A 343 18.89 -24.14 8.38
N THR A 344 17.71 -23.82 8.92
CA THR A 344 17.49 -23.68 10.36
C THR A 344 16.27 -24.48 10.78
N PHE A 345 16.40 -25.32 11.81
CA PHE A 345 15.24 -25.91 12.48
C PHE A 345 14.71 -24.92 13.51
N ILE A 346 13.42 -24.63 13.42
CA ILE A 346 12.68 -23.74 14.29
C ILE A 346 11.77 -24.61 15.14
N VAL A 347 12.15 -24.79 16.40
CA VAL A 347 11.43 -25.57 17.40
C VAL A 347 10.53 -24.62 18.18
N GLU A 348 9.24 -24.91 18.27
CA GLU A 348 8.26 -24.04 18.94
C GLU A 348 8.32 -24.10 20.49
N THR A 349 9.43 -24.58 21.05
CA THR A 349 9.67 -24.64 22.50
C THR A 349 11.15 -24.46 22.84
N ILE A 350 11.44 -24.16 24.10
CA ILE A 350 12.78 -24.19 24.67
C ILE A 350 13.01 -25.52 25.35
N PHE A 351 14.11 -26.19 25.00
CA PHE A 351 14.52 -27.45 25.59
C PHE A 351 15.83 -27.30 26.36
N ASP A 352 16.02 -28.17 27.36
CA ASP A 352 17.28 -28.30 28.10
C ASP A 352 18.25 -29.24 27.38
N GLU A 353 17.76 -30.30 26.73
CA GLU A 353 18.58 -31.21 25.96
C GLU A 353 17.84 -31.71 24.71
N ALA A 354 18.54 -31.76 23.59
CA ALA A 354 18.05 -32.31 22.33
C ALA A 354 19.11 -33.19 21.67
N ILE A 355 18.65 -34.11 20.84
CA ILE A 355 19.47 -35.06 20.10
C ILE A 355 19.08 -35.02 18.62
N LEU A 356 20.06 -34.77 17.75
CA LEU A 356 19.93 -34.95 16.31
C LEU A 356 20.51 -36.33 15.93
N LYS A 357 19.75 -37.12 15.19
CA LYS A 357 20.18 -38.42 14.68
C LYS A 357 20.03 -38.51 13.18
N SER A 358 21.08 -38.94 12.51
CA SER A 358 21.05 -39.39 11.12
C SER A 358 21.96 -40.61 10.97
N ALA A 359 21.45 -41.68 10.36
CA ALA A 359 22.14 -42.97 10.24
C ALA A 359 22.76 -43.44 11.58
N ASN A 360 24.09 -43.53 11.64
CA ASN A 360 24.84 -44.00 12.82
C ASN A 360 25.49 -42.84 13.62
N GLU A 361 25.19 -41.60 13.27
CA GLU A 361 25.79 -40.40 13.89
C GLU A 361 24.77 -39.69 14.79
N GLU A 362 25.28 -39.11 15.87
CA GLU A 362 24.47 -38.41 16.87
C GLU A 362 25.13 -37.08 17.27
N VAL A 363 24.32 -36.02 17.35
CA VAL A 363 24.71 -34.74 17.94
C VAL A 363 23.81 -34.43 19.13
N THR A 364 24.42 -34.20 20.28
CA THR A 364 23.73 -33.74 21.49
C THR A 364 23.85 -32.22 21.61
N ILE A 365 22.72 -31.57 21.87
CA ILE A 365 22.61 -30.14 22.16
C ILE A 365 22.12 -29.99 23.59
N THR A 366 22.84 -29.24 24.43
CA THR A 366 22.47 -29.04 25.84
C THR A 366 22.46 -27.56 26.17
N ARG A 367 21.36 -27.05 26.73
CA ARG A 367 21.27 -25.68 27.25
C ARG A 367 22.18 -25.56 28.48
N LYS A 368 22.95 -24.48 28.55
CA LYS A 368 23.76 -24.13 29.72
C LYS A 368 22.96 -23.15 30.58
N ASP A 369 23.09 -23.30 31.90
CA ASP A 369 22.48 -22.39 32.87
C ASP A 369 22.97 -20.95 32.71
#